data_AF-A0A016VCQ7-F1
#
_entry.id   AF-A0A016VCQ7-F1
#
_cell.length_a   1.000
_cell.length_b   1.000
_cell.length_c   1.000
_cell.angle_alpha   90.00
_cell.angle_beta   90.00
_cell.angle_gamma   90.00
#
_symmetry.space_group_name_H-M   'P 1'
#
loop_
_entity.id
_entity.type
_entity.pdbx_description
1 polymer ?
#
loop_
_entity_poly.entity_id
_entity_poly.type
_entity_poly.pdbx_seq_one_letter_code
_entity_poly.pdbx_strand_id
1 'polypeptide(L)'
;MNSRELFQRRRMLDSGDTLWEDSQLVAAAKRGDVCVLDGAEKVHWSALESLQSLCHHRLLFLPDGSRLVGEEEFSNIQKKTGYNEEFLKSK
;
A
#
# COMPACT_ATOMS: atom_id res chain seq x y z
N MET A 1 5.47 -14.29 -8.79
CA MET A 1 5.15 -13.11 -7.97
C MET A 1 3.88 -13.42 -7.19
N ASN A 2 3.96 -13.42 -5.86
CA ASN A 2 2.77 -13.52 -5.02
C ASN A 2 2.08 -12.14 -5.01
N SER A 3 0.75 -12.07 -4.93
CA SER A 3 0.01 -10.78 -4.96
C SER A 3 0.50 -9.80 -3.88
N ARG A 4 0.98 -10.31 -2.75
CA ARG A 4 1.56 -9.52 -1.66
C ARG A 4 2.80 -8.71 -2.06
N GLU A 5 3.63 -9.25 -2.96
CA GLU A 5 4.87 -8.59 -3.41
C GLU A 5 4.60 -7.37 -4.29
N LEU A 6 3.39 -7.26 -4.85
CA LEU A 6 2.95 -6.10 -5.61
C LEU A 6 2.83 -4.84 -4.73
N PHE A 7 2.61 -5.03 -3.43
CA PHE A 7 2.41 -3.94 -2.48
C PHE A 7 3.63 -3.67 -1.62
N GLN A 8 4.16 -4.70 -0.96
CA GLN A 8 5.39 -4.59 -0.18
C GLN A 8 6.22 -5.83 -0.35
N ARG A 9 7.53 -5.64 -0.30
CA ARG A 9 8.51 -6.73 -0.30
C ARG A 9 9.26 -6.75 1.01
N ARG A 10 9.65 -7.94 1.44
CA ARG A 10 10.53 -8.10 2.60
C ARG A 10 11.97 -7.92 2.13
N ARG A 11 12.68 -6.96 2.73
CA ARG A 11 14.10 -6.71 2.48
C ARG A 11 14.90 -7.10 3.71
N MET A 12 15.96 -7.87 3.52
CA MET A 12 16.93 -8.18 4.57
C MET A 12 18.01 -7.10 4.58
N LEU A 13 18.36 -6.63 5.76
CA LEU A 13 19.47 -5.72 6.01
C LEU A 13 20.77 -6.50 6.19
N ASP A 14 21.90 -5.82 6.05
CA ASP A 14 23.22 -6.40 6.32
C ASP A 14 23.39 -6.83 7.79
N SER A 15 22.60 -6.28 8.72
CA SER A 15 22.52 -6.70 10.13
C SER A 15 21.84 -8.07 10.32
N GLY A 16 21.14 -8.58 9.31
CA GLY A 16 20.31 -9.78 9.39
C GLY A 16 18.84 -9.51 9.71
N ASP A 17 18.49 -8.28 10.07
CA ASP A 17 17.09 -7.89 10.30
C ASP A 17 16.31 -7.82 9.00
N THR A 18 14.99 -7.95 9.08
CA THR A 18 14.11 -7.81 7.91
C THR A 18 13.14 -6.67 8.08
N LEU A 19 12.99 -5.85 7.05
CA LEU A 19 12.03 -4.76 6.97
C LEU A 19 11.05 -4.95 5.83
N TRP A 20 9.86 -4.37 5.98
CA TRP A 20 8.94 -4.19 4.88
C TRP A 20 9.32 -2.95 4.08
N GLU A 21 9.40 -3.09 2.76
CA GLU A 21 9.70 -2.01 1.84
C GLU A 21 8.53 -1.84 0.87
N ASP A 22 8.01 -0.62 0.77
CA ASP A 22 6.95 -0.27 -0.17
C ASP A 22 7.39 -0.54 -1.61
N SER A 23 6.49 -1.13 -2.39
CA SER A 23 6.67 -1.21 -3.84
C SER A 23 6.53 0.17 -4.48
N GLN A 24 6.96 0.29 -5.74
CA GLN A 24 6.79 1.53 -6.50
C GLN A 24 5.31 1.94 -6.63
N LEU A 25 4.38 0.97 -6.69
CA LEU A 25 2.94 1.22 -6.73
C LEU A 25 2.47 1.89 -5.43
N VAL A 26 2.85 1.35 -4.27
CA VAL A 26 2.45 1.91 -2.96
C VAL A 26 3.09 3.26 -2.74
N ALA A 27 4.37 3.40 -3.08
CA ALA A 27 5.09 4.66 -2.95
C ALA A 27 4.48 5.76 -3.85
N ALA A 28 4.11 5.43 -5.10
CA ALA A 28 3.41 6.33 -6.01
C ALA A 28 2.03 6.73 -5.46
N ALA A 29 1.25 5.76 -4.98
CA ALA A 29 -0.07 6.02 -4.41
C ALA A 29 -0.01 6.93 -3.17
N LYS A 30 1.02 6.81 -2.33
CA LYS A 30 1.27 7.70 -1.18
C LYS A 30 1.63 9.13 -1.59
N ARG A 31 2.37 9.30 -2.69
CA ARG A 31 2.82 10.62 -3.18
C ARG A 31 1.84 11.31 -4.13
N GLY A 32 0.83 10.59 -4.63
CA GLY A 32 -0.06 11.08 -5.67
C GLY A 32 0.56 11.04 -7.06
N ASP A 33 1.56 10.19 -7.27
CA ASP A 33 2.23 10.01 -8.57
C ASP A 33 1.38 9.13 -9.51
N VAL A 34 1.68 9.21 -10.81
CA VAL A 34 1.17 8.26 -11.81
C VAL A 34 2.03 7.01 -11.82
N CYS A 35 1.40 5.83 -11.67
CA CYS A 35 2.06 4.53 -11.80
C CYS A 35 1.57 3.82 -13.07
N VAL A 36 2.50 3.34 -13.91
CA VAL A 36 2.21 2.57 -15.12
C VAL A 36 2.52 1.11 -14.87
N LEU A 37 1.52 0.24 -15.02
CA LEU A 37 1.68 -1.21 -14.89
C LEU A 37 1.84 -1.83 -16.28
N ASP A 38 3.08 -2.09 -16.67
CA ASP A 38 3.41 -2.79 -17.92
C ASP A 38 3.40 -4.32 -17.73
N GLY A 39 2.91 -5.05 -18.72
CA GLY A 39 2.85 -6.52 -18.71
C GLY A 39 1.81 -7.12 -17.76
N ALA A 40 0.75 -6.38 -17.42
CA ALA A 40 -0.31 -6.84 -16.52
C ALA A 40 -1.00 -8.13 -17.01
N GLU A 41 -1.02 -8.39 -18.31
CA GLU A 41 -1.54 -9.61 -18.91
C GLU A 41 -0.72 -10.87 -18.58
N LYS A 42 0.53 -10.70 -18.11
CA LYS A 42 1.46 -11.80 -17.79
C LYS A 42 1.43 -12.16 -16.31
N VAL A 43 0.82 -11.35 -15.45
CA VAL A 43 0.77 -11.64 -14.01
C VAL A 43 -0.38 -12.58 -13.68
N HIS A 44 -0.23 -13.31 -12.57
CA HIS A 44 -1.28 -14.18 -12.08
C HIS A 44 -2.53 -13.37 -11.72
N TRP A 45 -3.72 -13.91 -12.02
CA TRP A 45 -5.00 -13.21 -11.86
C TRP A 45 -5.22 -12.64 -10.46
N SER A 46 -4.78 -13.36 -9.42
CA SER A 46 -4.93 -12.90 -8.03
C SER A 46 -4.15 -11.63 -7.70
N ALA A 47 -3.06 -11.34 -8.45
CA ALA A 47 -2.35 -10.07 -8.31
C ALA A 47 -3.16 -8.92 -8.91
N LEU A 48 -3.85 -9.14 -10.03
CA LEU A 48 -4.75 -8.14 -10.62
C LEU A 48 -5.98 -7.91 -9.73
N GLU A 49 -6.56 -8.98 -9.19
CA GLU A 49 -7.70 -8.89 -8.25
C GLU A 49 -7.33 -8.05 -7.03
N SER A 50 -6.11 -8.20 -6.49
CA SER A 50 -5.68 -7.40 -5.35
C SER A 50 -5.62 -5.88 -5.62
N LEU A 51 -5.48 -5.46 -6.89
CA LEU A 51 -5.54 -4.04 -7.27
C LEU A 51 -6.96 -3.48 -7.24
N GLN A 52 -8.00 -4.33 -7.26
CA GLN A 52 -9.39 -3.89 -7.30
C GLN A 52 -9.71 -2.95 -6.12
N SER A 53 -9.25 -3.29 -4.92
CA SER A 53 -9.46 -2.49 -3.71
C SER A 53 -8.81 -1.10 -3.82
N LEU A 54 -7.62 -1.02 -4.40
CA LEU A 54 -6.96 0.27 -4.64
C LEU A 54 -7.75 1.10 -5.66
N CYS A 55 -8.16 0.50 -6.78
CA CYS A 55 -8.83 1.21 -7.87
C CYS A 55 -10.24 1.70 -7.49
N HIS A 56 -11.00 0.90 -6.73
CA HIS A 56 -12.41 1.20 -6.43
C HIS A 56 -12.58 1.93 -5.10
N HIS A 57 -11.79 1.56 -4.09
CA HIS A 57 -11.97 2.06 -2.72
C HIS A 57 -10.81 2.92 -2.23
N ARG A 58 -9.74 3.09 -3.03
CA ARG A 58 -8.49 3.75 -2.61
C ARG A 58 -7.98 3.16 -1.29
N LEU A 59 -8.12 1.84 -1.14
CA LEU A 59 -7.80 1.11 0.08
C LEU A 59 -6.86 -0.05 -0.23
N LEU A 60 -5.77 -0.16 0.53
CA LEU A 60 -4.92 -1.35 0.55
C LEU A 60 -4.61 -1.77 1.99
N PHE A 61 -4.62 -3.08 2.21
CA PHE A 61 -4.06 -3.69 3.40
C PHE A 61 -2.64 -4.12 3.08
N LEU A 62 -1.67 -3.52 3.76
CA LEU A 62 -0.26 -3.73 3.50
C LEU A 62 0.28 -4.90 4.35
N PRO A 63 1.24 -5.69 3.84
CA PRO A 63 1.84 -6.81 4.58
C PRO A 63 2.45 -6.45 5.94
N ASP A 64 2.91 -5.22 6.14
CA ASP A 64 3.38 -4.69 7.43
C ASP A 64 2.26 -4.49 8.47
N GLY A 65 1.00 -4.68 8.10
CA GLY A 65 -0.18 -4.50 8.94
C GLY A 65 -0.78 -3.09 8.88
N SER A 66 -0.11 -2.16 8.20
CA SER A 66 -0.63 -0.83 7.95
C SER A 66 -1.71 -0.85 6.86
N ARG A 67 -2.40 0.28 6.72
CA ARG A 67 -3.44 0.46 5.69
C ARG A 67 -3.18 1.73 4.93
N LEU A 68 -3.12 1.62 3.61
CA LEU A 68 -3.17 2.78 2.73
C LEU A 68 -4.64 3.13 2.48
N VAL A 69 -5.02 4.36 2.80
CA VAL A 69 -6.40 4.87 2.64
C VAL A 69 -6.38 6.14 1.80
N GLY A 70 -7.44 6.35 1.03
CA GLY A 70 -7.66 7.60 0.31
C GLY A 70 -7.95 8.77 1.25
N GLU A 71 -7.80 9.98 0.73
CA GLU A 71 -7.95 11.24 1.48
C GLU A 71 -9.30 11.38 2.20
N GLU A 72 -10.39 10.97 1.55
CA GLU A 72 -11.74 11.02 2.14
C GLU A 72 -11.84 10.11 3.37
N GLU A 73 -11.41 8.86 3.25
CA GLU A 73 -11.45 7.91 4.37
C GLU A 73 -10.46 8.29 5.46
N PHE A 74 -9.29 8.82 5.10
CA PHE A 74 -8.34 9.38 6.05
C PHE A 74 -8.99 10.49 6.89
N SER A 75 -9.68 11.43 6.22
CA SER A 75 -10.41 12.51 6.88
C SER A 75 -11.54 12.00 7.78
N ASN A 76 -12.24 10.95 7.36
CA ASN A 76 -13.27 10.30 8.17
C ASN A 76 -12.68 9.65 9.43
N ILE A 77 -11.55 8.94 9.31
CA ILE A 77 -10.83 8.35 10.43
C ILE A 77 -10.38 9.45 11.40
N GLN A 78 -9.81 10.54 10.88
CA GLN A 78 -9.37 11.67 11.68
C GLN A 78 -10.52 12.29 12.48
N LYS A 79 -11.68 12.53 11.83
CA LYS A 79 -12.88 13.05 12.50
C LYS A 79 -13.44 12.10 13.55
N LYS A 80 -13.45 10.78 13.29
CA LYS A 80 -13.98 9.77 14.21
C LYS A 80 -13.09 9.54 15.42
N THR A 81 -11.78 9.60 15.23
CA THR A 81 -10.81 9.25 16.28
C THR A 81 -10.29 10.46 17.05
N GLY A 82 -10.34 11.65 16.44
CA GLY A 82 -9.72 12.87 17.00
C GLY A 82 -8.20 12.85 17.00
N TYR A 83 -7.56 11.83 16.39
CA TYR A 83 -6.10 11.75 16.33
C TYR A 83 -5.52 12.73 15.32
N ASN A 84 -4.32 13.18 15.62
CA ASN A 84 -3.49 14.02 14.77
C ASN A 84 -2.98 13.22 13.56
N GLU A 85 -2.77 13.92 12.44
CA GLU A 85 -2.31 13.32 11.19
C GLU A 85 -0.95 12.60 11.34
N GLU A 86 -0.02 13.21 12.09
CA GLU A 86 1.30 12.63 12.35
C GLU A 86 1.20 11.30 13.12
N PHE A 87 0.28 11.22 14.09
CA PHE A 87 0.02 9.98 14.82
C PHE A 87 -0.57 8.92 13.89
N LEU A 88 -1.54 9.28 13.03
CA LEU A 88 -2.15 8.36 12.09
C LEU A 88 -1.18 7.86 11.02
N LYS A 89 -0.24 8.70 10.58
CA LYS A 89 0.80 8.31 9.61
C LYS A 89 1.94 7.48 10.22
N SER A 90 2.10 7.54 11.54
CA SER A 90 3.11 6.74 12.27
C SER A 90 2.69 5.30 12.54
N LYS A 91 1.43 4.95 12.24
CA LYS A 91 0.80 3.65 12.47
C LYS A 91 0.77 2.80 11.22
#